data_AF-A0A383BL96-F1
#
_entry.id   AF-A0A383BL96-F1
#
_cell.length_a   1.000
_cell.length_b   1.000
_cell.length_c   1.000
_cell.angle_alpha   90.00
_cell.angle_beta   90.00
_cell.angle_gamma   90.00
#
_symmetry.space_group_name_H-M   'P 1'
#
loop_
_entity.id
_entity.type
_entity.pdbx_description
1 polymer ?
#
loop_
_entity_poly.entity_id
_entity_poly.type
_entity_poly.pdbx_seq_one_letter_code
_entity_poly.pdbx_strand_id
1 'polypeptide(L)'
;VLEINNDRLDELGIDFSNAGQGFSATFPPPQSGSISPFTIVLDRTLMGSTSNFRANVEALISNKAAEILSKPSVLVLDGRQARIQIGQQIPITKTTDTQISQTKSVDYIPVGIVLNLRPRISEDGSRVTIQVETIISETEERIGASGSGDVELAPIINNRKVQSFVRVANNTPFIIGGLINEKKTENEGGVPILKDLPIFGRLFAVSAEQRVKKEVIVVITPHIITESEDNFSRVVPQDSELFNK
;
A
#
# COMPACT_ATOMS: atom_id res chain seq x y z
N VAL A 1 -6.17 12.53 -5.65
CA VAL A 1 -5.42 11.73 -4.66
C VAL A 1 -4.38 10.92 -5.42
N LEU A 2 -3.13 11.00 -4.96
CA LEU A 2 -2.00 10.26 -5.52
C LEU A 2 -1.52 9.28 -4.46
N GLU A 3 -1.29 8.03 -4.84
CA GLU A 3 -0.55 7.09 -4.00
C GLU A 3 0.77 6.73 -4.66
N ILE A 4 1.81 6.83 -3.87
CA ILE A 4 3.12 6.37 -4.25
C ILE A 4 3.35 5.10 -3.44
N ASN A 5 3.25 3.97 -4.11
CA ASN A 5 3.62 2.68 -3.55
C ASN A 5 5.01 2.31 -4.08
N ASN A 6 6.01 2.39 -3.21
CA ASN A 6 7.37 1.97 -3.51
C ASN A 6 7.67 0.73 -2.68
N ASP A 7 7.63 -0.43 -3.33
CA ASP A 7 8.10 -1.70 -2.80
C ASP A 7 9.47 -1.97 -3.40
N ARG A 8 10.50 -1.99 -2.55
CA ARG A 8 11.86 -2.32 -2.93
C ARG A 8 12.30 -3.55 -2.16
N LEU A 9 12.71 -4.57 -2.90
CA LEU A 9 13.30 -5.78 -2.36
C LEU A 9 14.71 -5.92 -2.92
N ASP A 10 15.69 -5.89 -2.02
CA ASP A 10 17.10 -6.11 -2.32
C ASP A 10 17.50 -7.45 -1.66
N GLU A 11 17.83 -8.45 -2.48
CA GLU A 11 18.29 -9.76 -2.03
C GLU A 11 19.72 -10.03 -2.52
N LEU A 12 20.57 -10.47 -1.60
CA LEU A 12 21.94 -10.88 -1.91
C LEU A 12 22.32 -12.11 -1.10
N GLY A 13 22.79 -13.15 -1.76
CA GLY A 13 23.26 -14.36 -1.09
C GLY A 13 23.89 -15.38 -2.03
N ILE A 14 24.44 -16.43 -1.41
CA ILE A 14 24.96 -17.60 -2.10
C ILE A 14 24.15 -18.81 -1.64
N ASP A 15 23.53 -19.53 -2.58
CA ASP A 15 22.83 -20.77 -2.29
C ASP A 15 23.78 -21.98 -2.34
N PHE A 16 23.85 -22.72 -1.23
CA PHE A 16 24.67 -23.91 -1.03
C PHE A 16 23.87 -25.23 -1.08
N SER A 17 22.62 -25.19 -1.53
CA SER A 17 21.73 -26.36 -1.66
C SER A 17 22.31 -27.54 -2.45
N ASN A 18 23.33 -27.30 -3.28
CA ASN A 18 24.04 -28.29 -4.09
C ASN A 18 25.51 -28.49 -3.69
N ALA A 19 25.88 -28.22 -2.43
CA ALA A 19 27.24 -28.36 -1.92
C ALA A 19 27.65 -29.83 -1.67
N GLY A 20 27.80 -30.62 -2.73
CA GLY A 20 28.46 -31.94 -2.71
C GLY A 20 27.71 -33.07 -1.97
N GLN A 21 28.18 -34.32 -2.14
CA GLN A 21 27.62 -35.48 -1.43
C GLN A 21 28.11 -35.52 0.02
N GLY A 22 27.20 -35.73 0.98
CA GLY A 22 27.50 -35.90 2.42
C GLY A 22 27.24 -34.67 3.29
N PHE A 23 26.97 -33.51 2.69
CA PHE A 23 26.57 -32.28 3.37
C PHE A 23 25.43 -31.63 2.58
N SER A 24 24.30 -31.36 3.22
CA SER A 24 23.25 -30.53 2.62
C SER A 24 22.80 -29.43 3.58
N ALA A 25 22.69 -28.22 3.04
CA ALA A 25 22.13 -27.06 3.70
C ALA A 25 21.06 -26.48 2.78
N THR A 26 19.80 -26.63 3.16
CA THR A 26 18.66 -26.10 2.38
C THR A 26 18.26 -24.74 2.92
N PHE A 27 18.26 -23.74 2.05
CA PHE A 27 17.72 -22.41 2.33
C PHE A 27 16.32 -22.28 1.71
N PRO A 28 15.24 -22.48 2.48
CA PRO A 28 13.90 -22.20 1.96
C PRO A 28 13.76 -20.68 1.74
N PRO A 29 13.19 -20.24 0.60
CA PRO A 29 12.93 -18.83 0.37
C PRO A 29 11.99 -18.29 1.46
N PRO A 30 12.16 -17.04 1.90
CA PRO A 30 11.26 -16.44 2.89
C PRO A 30 9.83 -16.38 2.33
N GLN A 31 8.92 -17.15 2.92
CA GLN A 31 7.49 -17.00 2.67
C GLN A 31 6.91 -16.01 3.68
N SER A 32 6.30 -14.93 3.17
CA SER A 32 5.55 -13.93 3.95
C SER A 32 6.26 -13.39 5.20
N GLY A 33 7.57 -13.14 5.14
CA GLY A 33 8.33 -12.57 6.26
C GLY A 33 8.49 -13.48 7.48
N SER A 34 8.23 -14.79 7.34
CA SER A 34 8.53 -15.79 8.37
C SER A 34 9.70 -16.68 7.94
N ILE A 35 10.67 -16.88 8.84
CA ILE A 35 11.83 -17.74 8.62
C ILE A 35 11.47 -19.20 8.92
N SER A 36 11.62 -20.08 7.94
CA SER A 36 11.68 -21.52 8.21
C SER A 36 13.08 -21.85 8.77
N PRO A 37 13.20 -22.70 9.81
CA PRO A 37 14.50 -23.07 10.37
C PRO A 37 15.39 -23.75 9.32
N PHE A 38 16.67 -23.36 9.27
CA PHE A 38 17.64 -24.04 8.43
C PHE A 38 17.85 -25.47 8.93
N THR A 39 17.96 -26.42 8.01
CA THR A 39 18.27 -27.82 8.32
C THR A 39 19.67 -28.14 7.80
N ILE A 40 20.55 -28.61 8.69
CA ILE A 40 21.86 -29.15 8.32
C ILE A 40 21.77 -30.67 8.46
N VAL A 41 21.95 -31.39 7.36
CA VAL A 41 22.06 -32.85 7.39
C VAL A 41 23.52 -33.23 7.19
N LEU A 42 24.10 -33.89 8.20
CA LEU A 42 25.41 -34.52 8.10
C LEU A 42 25.20 -36.02 7.88
N ASP A 43 25.39 -36.49 6.65
CA ASP A 43 25.34 -37.91 6.35
C ASP A 43 26.71 -38.54 6.65
N ARG A 44 26.79 -39.24 7.79
CA ARG A 44 28.02 -39.92 8.26
C ARG A 44 28.45 -41.09 7.37
N THR A 45 27.61 -41.56 6.45
CA THR A 45 27.89 -42.75 5.62
C THR A 45 28.69 -42.47 4.34
N LEU A 46 28.99 -41.20 4.01
CA LEU A 46 29.55 -40.79 2.72
C LEU A 46 30.78 -39.88 2.81
N MET A 47 31.69 -40.12 3.78
CA MET A 47 33.00 -39.44 3.82
C MET A 47 33.96 -40.00 2.75
N GLY A 48 33.63 -39.88 1.47
CA GLY A 48 34.44 -40.49 0.42
C GLY A 48 33.98 -40.15 -1.00
N SER A 49 34.09 -38.89 -1.41
CA SER A 49 34.43 -38.45 -2.78
C SER A 49 34.26 -36.94 -2.85
N THR A 50 35.37 -36.20 -2.86
CA THR A 50 35.37 -34.75 -3.04
C THR A 50 35.16 -34.44 -4.51
N SER A 51 33.93 -34.28 -4.95
CA SER A 51 33.67 -33.77 -6.29
C SER A 51 32.35 -33.01 -6.34
N ASN A 52 32.49 -31.71 -6.61
CA ASN A 52 31.46 -30.72 -6.92
C ASN A 52 30.89 -29.95 -5.73
N PHE A 53 31.57 -28.86 -5.38
CA PHE A 53 30.94 -27.72 -4.73
C PHE A 53 30.30 -26.85 -5.82
N ARG A 54 28.96 -26.78 -5.85
CA ARG A 54 28.23 -25.87 -6.74
C ARG A 54 27.47 -24.88 -5.87
N ALA A 55 27.74 -23.61 -6.09
CA ALA A 55 27.11 -22.50 -5.39
C ALA A 55 26.52 -21.56 -6.44
N ASN A 56 25.27 -21.16 -6.25
CA ASN A 56 24.60 -20.19 -7.13
C ASN A 56 24.67 -18.82 -6.46
N VAL A 57 25.03 -17.78 -7.23
CA VAL A 57 24.99 -16.39 -6.77
C VAL A 57 23.69 -15.79 -7.28
N GLU A 58 22.86 -15.31 -6.37
CA GLU A 58 21.60 -14.65 -6.70
C GLU A 58 21.62 -13.20 -6.22
N ALA A 59 21.17 -12.30 -7.09
CA ALA A 59 21.04 -10.88 -6.80
C ALA A 59 19.79 -10.35 -7.48
N LEU A 60 18.77 -10.03 -6.68
CA LEU A 60 17.49 -9.55 -7.17
C LEU A 60 17.18 -8.16 -6.63
N ILE A 61 16.82 -7.25 -7.53
CA ILE A 61 16.29 -5.92 -7.21
C ILE A 61 14.94 -5.78 -7.92
N SER A 62 13.88 -5.58 -7.15
CA SER A 62 12.54 -5.30 -7.68
C SER A 62 12.07 -3.92 -7.22
N ASN A 63 11.49 -3.13 -8.14
CA ASN A 63 10.94 -1.81 -7.87
C ASN A 63 9.53 -1.68 -8.47
N LYS A 64 8.57 -1.16 -7.70
CA LYS A 64 7.24 -0.72 -8.18
C LYS A 64 7.08 0.80 -8.03
N ALA A 65 6.29 1.42 -8.91
CA ALA A 65 6.14 2.87 -9.00
C ALA A 65 4.68 3.35 -8.82
N ALA A 66 4.51 4.67 -8.65
CA ALA A 66 3.30 5.37 -8.23
C ALA A 66 2.06 5.18 -9.10
N GLU A 67 0.87 5.26 -8.49
CA GLU A 67 -0.44 5.12 -9.13
C GLU A 67 -1.39 6.27 -8.73
N ILE A 68 -2.20 6.74 -9.68
CA ILE A 68 -3.23 7.75 -9.39
C ILE A 68 -4.50 7.03 -8.95
N LEU A 69 -4.87 7.13 -7.67
CA LEU A 69 -6.11 6.50 -7.18
C LEU A 69 -7.37 7.12 -7.79
N SER A 70 -7.46 8.46 -7.81
CA SER A 70 -8.72 9.15 -8.18
C SER A 70 -8.54 10.66 -8.34
N LYS A 71 -9.34 11.26 -9.24
CA LYS A 71 -9.39 12.70 -9.54
C LYS A 71 -10.83 13.26 -9.47
N PRO A 72 -11.48 13.29 -8.29
CA PRO A 72 -12.84 13.83 -8.20
C PRO A 72 -12.87 15.35 -8.41
N SER A 73 -13.95 15.84 -9.01
CA SER A 73 -14.24 17.28 -9.17
C SER A 73 -15.70 17.57 -8.85
N VAL A 74 -15.99 18.74 -8.28
CA VAL A 74 -17.36 19.21 -8.00
C VAL A 74 -17.47 20.71 -8.21
N LEU A 75 -18.61 21.14 -8.75
CA LEU A 75 -19.00 22.53 -8.84
C LEU A 75 -19.90 22.88 -7.65
N VAL A 76 -19.64 24.00 -6.98
CA VAL A 76 -20.41 24.44 -5.81
C VAL A 76 -20.46 25.96 -5.74
N LEU A 77 -21.55 26.48 -5.18
CA LEU A 77 -21.73 27.91 -4.93
C LEU A 77 -20.86 28.39 -3.76
N ASP A 78 -20.56 29.69 -3.77
CA ASP A 78 -19.83 30.34 -2.68
C ASP A 78 -20.53 30.16 -1.32
N GLY A 79 -19.77 29.78 -0.30
CA GLY A 79 -20.26 29.54 1.06
C GLY A 79 -21.14 28.29 1.23
N ARG A 80 -21.39 27.51 0.16
CA ARG A 80 -22.17 26.27 0.22
C ARG A 80 -21.27 25.06 0.40
N GLN A 81 -21.78 24.08 1.13
CA GLN A 81 -21.10 22.81 1.32
C GLN A 81 -21.38 21.90 0.13
N ALA A 82 -20.34 21.22 -0.36
CA ALA A 82 -20.44 20.10 -1.28
C ALA A 82 -19.84 18.86 -0.64
N ARG A 83 -20.38 17.70 -1.03
CA ARG A 83 -19.90 16.38 -0.63
C ARG A 83 -19.82 15.48 -1.85
N ILE A 84 -18.66 14.85 -2.03
CA ILE A 84 -18.42 13.81 -3.02
C ILE A 84 -18.14 12.50 -2.26
N GLN A 85 -18.73 11.40 -2.71
CA GLN A 85 -18.44 10.07 -2.20
C GLN A 85 -18.30 9.11 -3.37
N ILE A 86 -17.13 8.50 -3.51
CA ILE A 86 -16.78 7.57 -4.59
C ILE A 86 -16.22 6.32 -3.95
N GLY A 87 -16.72 5.15 -4.33
CA GLY A 87 -16.25 3.89 -3.78
C GLY A 87 -17.28 2.79 -3.87
N GLN A 88 -17.11 1.77 -3.03
CA GLN A 88 -17.94 0.57 -2.98
C GLN A 88 -18.38 0.30 -1.55
N GLN A 89 -19.37 -0.56 -1.38
CA GLN A 89 -19.82 -1.02 -0.07
C GLN A 89 -19.43 -2.47 0.13
N ILE A 90 -18.71 -2.78 1.21
CA ILE A 90 -18.32 -4.14 1.54
C ILE A 90 -19.39 -4.74 2.48
N PRO A 91 -20.03 -5.86 2.10
CA PRO A 91 -20.92 -6.58 3.01
C PRO A 91 -20.12 -7.32 4.08
N ILE A 92 -20.52 -7.17 5.33
CA ILE A 92 -20.04 -7.96 6.45
C ILE A 92 -21.21 -8.72 7.06
N THR A 93 -21.03 -10.03 7.23
CA THR A 93 -22.02 -10.85 7.91
C THR A 93 -21.80 -10.72 9.41
N LYS A 94 -22.89 -10.49 10.14
CA LYS A 94 -22.92 -10.41 11.59
C LYS A 94 -23.79 -11.56 12.09
N THR A 95 -23.14 -12.51 12.74
CA THR A 95 -23.84 -13.63 13.38
C THR A 95 -24.10 -13.27 14.84
N THR A 96 -25.38 -13.14 15.22
CA THR A 96 -25.79 -12.99 16.61
C THR A 96 -26.31 -14.33 17.09
N ASP A 97 -25.55 -14.96 17.98
CA ASP A 97 -25.96 -16.22 18.60
C ASP A 97 -26.67 -15.93 19.92
N THR A 98 -27.89 -16.45 20.05
CA THR A 98 -28.63 -16.49 21.31
C THR A 98 -28.83 -17.97 21.67
N GLN A 99 -28.91 -18.31 22.96
CA GLN A 99 -29.01 -19.71 23.43
C GLN A 99 -30.14 -20.55 22.79
N ILE A 100 -31.07 -19.92 22.07
CA ILE A 100 -32.27 -20.53 21.45
C ILE A 100 -32.26 -20.36 19.91
N SER A 101 -31.49 -19.42 19.34
CA SER A 101 -31.50 -19.13 17.91
C SER A 101 -30.27 -18.37 17.43
N GLN A 102 -29.79 -18.71 16.25
CA GLN A 102 -28.74 -17.99 15.54
C GLN A 102 -29.38 -17.07 14.48
N THR A 103 -29.18 -15.75 14.60
CA THR A 103 -29.62 -14.78 13.60
C THR A 103 -28.42 -14.25 12.82
N LYS A 104 -28.46 -14.33 11.49
CA LYS A 104 -27.46 -13.72 10.60
C LYS A 104 -28.04 -12.44 10.00
N SER A 105 -27.35 -11.32 10.17
CA SER A 105 -27.63 -10.06 9.48
C SER A 105 -26.44 -9.67 8.60
N VAL A 106 -26.67 -8.85 7.58
CA VAL A 106 -25.62 -8.32 6.71
C VAL A 106 -25.57 -6.80 6.89
N ASP A 107 -24.43 -6.29 7.33
CA ASP A 107 -24.16 -4.85 7.43
C ASP A 107 -23.24 -4.44 6.26
N TYR A 108 -23.38 -3.20 5.77
CA TYR A 108 -22.57 -2.68 4.66
C TYR A 108 -21.66 -1.55 5.12
N ILE A 109 -20.36 -1.70 4.90
CA ILE A 109 -19.37 -0.65 5.22
C ILE A 109 -18.93 0.05 3.94
N PRO A 110 -19.12 1.38 3.79
CA PRO A 110 -18.62 2.12 2.64
C PRO A 110 -17.10 2.27 2.71
N VAL A 111 -16.42 1.91 1.63
CA VAL A 111 -14.98 2.14 1.40
C VAL A 111 -14.78 2.94 0.13
N GLY A 112 -13.72 3.73 0.07
CA GLY A 112 -13.43 4.67 -1.01
C GLY A 112 -13.11 6.07 -0.50
N ILE A 113 -13.34 7.08 -1.34
CA ILE A 113 -12.98 8.47 -1.08
C ILE A 113 -14.23 9.28 -0.77
N VAL A 114 -14.21 9.99 0.35
CA VAL A 114 -15.20 11.01 0.71
C VAL A 114 -14.50 12.36 0.80
N LEU A 115 -15.02 13.34 0.07
CA LEU A 115 -14.53 14.72 0.07
C LEU A 115 -15.67 15.65 0.47
N ASN A 116 -15.55 16.29 1.63
CA ASN A 116 -16.43 17.37 2.06
C ASN A 116 -15.69 18.69 1.91
N LEU A 117 -16.31 19.68 1.26
CA LEU A 117 -15.70 20.99 1.08
C LEU A 117 -16.72 22.11 1.21
N ARG A 118 -16.26 23.26 1.70
CA ARG A 118 -17.00 24.53 1.72
C ARG A 118 -16.05 25.65 1.30
N PRO A 119 -16.15 26.17 0.06
CA PRO A 119 -15.33 27.29 -0.37
C PRO A 119 -15.95 28.62 0.07
N ARG A 120 -15.09 29.63 0.17
CA ARG A 120 -15.42 31.04 0.32
C ARG A 120 -14.51 31.86 -0.57
N ILE A 121 -15.07 32.61 -1.51
CA ILE A 121 -14.32 33.45 -2.45
C ILE A 121 -13.97 34.79 -1.76
N SER A 122 -12.79 35.33 -2.02
CA SER A 122 -12.41 36.67 -1.55
C SER A 122 -13.11 37.77 -2.34
N GLU A 123 -13.28 38.95 -1.75
CA GLU A 123 -13.98 40.09 -2.38
C GLU A 123 -13.38 40.50 -3.75
N ASP A 124 -12.06 40.37 -3.89
CA ASP A 124 -11.32 40.66 -5.11
C ASP A 124 -11.32 39.51 -6.14
N GLY A 125 -11.93 38.37 -5.82
CA GLY A 125 -11.97 37.18 -6.67
C GLY A 125 -10.60 36.51 -6.91
N SER A 126 -9.55 36.92 -6.19
CA SER A 126 -8.18 36.43 -6.43
C SER A 126 -7.85 35.16 -5.64
N ARG A 127 -8.56 34.90 -4.55
CA ARG A 127 -8.28 33.81 -3.60
C ARG A 127 -9.55 33.06 -3.22
N VAL A 128 -9.35 31.79 -2.89
CA VAL A 128 -10.39 30.91 -2.36
C VAL A 128 -9.95 30.41 -0.99
N THR A 129 -10.80 30.61 0.00
CA THR A 129 -10.68 29.98 1.31
C THR A 129 -11.50 28.70 1.29
N ILE A 130 -10.94 27.57 1.69
CA ILE A 130 -11.62 26.28 1.62
C ILE A 130 -11.50 25.60 2.96
N GLN A 131 -12.66 25.27 3.56
CA GLN A 131 -12.74 24.24 4.59
C GLN A 131 -12.87 22.91 3.88
N VAL A 132 -11.91 22.01 4.08
CA VAL A 132 -11.90 20.71 3.42
C VAL A 132 -11.67 19.58 4.42
N GLU A 133 -12.44 18.50 4.24
CA GLU A 133 -12.26 17.22 4.89
C GLU A 133 -12.19 16.14 3.80
N THR A 134 -11.11 15.37 3.80
CA THR A 134 -10.95 14.21 2.93
C THR A 134 -10.80 12.96 3.78
N ILE A 135 -11.54 11.92 3.44
CA ILE A 135 -11.51 10.59 4.06
C ILE A 135 -11.23 9.59 2.95
N ILE A 136 -10.20 8.76 3.10
CA ILE A 136 -9.80 7.75 2.13
C ILE A 136 -9.79 6.42 2.86
N SER A 137 -10.72 5.54 2.49
CA SER A 137 -10.86 4.20 3.02
C SER A 137 -10.47 3.18 1.96
N GLU A 138 -9.58 2.25 2.30
CA GLU A 138 -9.19 1.12 1.45
C GLU A 138 -9.39 -0.20 2.19
N THR A 139 -9.68 -1.25 1.45
CA THR A 139 -9.68 -2.61 1.99
C THR A 139 -8.28 -3.19 1.90
N GLU A 140 -7.83 -3.82 2.98
CA GLU A 140 -6.60 -4.61 3.01
C GLU A 140 -6.97 -6.09 2.94
N GLU A 141 -6.49 -6.76 1.89
CA GLU A 141 -6.71 -8.19 1.71
C GLU A 141 -5.85 -8.96 2.71
N ARG A 142 -6.48 -9.75 3.58
CA ARG A 142 -5.77 -10.57 4.55
C ARG A 142 -5.22 -11.82 3.88
N ILE A 143 -3.93 -11.81 3.57
CA ILE A 143 -3.22 -13.03 3.14
C ILE A 143 -3.01 -13.92 4.39
N GLY A 144 -3.65 -15.10 4.42
CA GLY A 144 -3.29 -16.17 5.37
C GLY A 144 -4.29 -16.56 6.46
N ALA A 145 -5.56 -16.18 6.37
CA ALA A 145 -6.58 -16.62 7.33
C ALA A 145 -7.35 -17.88 6.90
N SER A 146 -6.64 -18.93 6.51
CA SER A 146 -7.17 -20.29 6.47
C SER A 146 -6.97 -20.95 7.83
N GLY A 147 -7.56 -20.36 8.88
CA GLY A 147 -7.64 -20.93 10.21
C GLY A 147 -9.06 -21.44 10.43
N SER A 148 -9.22 -22.74 10.66
CA SER A 148 -10.48 -23.45 10.88
C SER A 148 -11.15 -23.10 12.22
N GLY A 149 -11.47 -21.84 12.45
CA GLY A 149 -12.18 -21.41 13.64
C GLY A 149 -12.78 -20.02 13.46
N ASP A 150 -14.09 -19.98 13.22
CA ASP A 150 -15.14 -18.98 13.52
C ASP A 150 -14.85 -17.47 13.67
N VAL A 151 -13.64 -16.98 13.42
CA VAL A 151 -13.37 -15.56 13.22
C VAL A 151 -13.75 -15.24 11.79
N GLU A 152 -15.06 -15.00 11.62
CA GLU A 152 -15.71 -14.46 10.43
C GLU A 152 -14.74 -13.49 9.71
N LEU A 153 -14.53 -13.74 8.41
CA LEU A 153 -13.52 -13.13 7.54
C LEU A 153 -13.78 -11.61 7.33
N ALA A 154 -13.78 -10.83 8.40
CA ALA A 154 -13.99 -9.39 8.33
C ALA A 154 -12.79 -8.73 7.63
N PRO A 155 -13.05 -7.86 6.64
CA PRO A 155 -12.00 -7.13 5.95
C PRO A 155 -11.35 -6.13 6.91
N ILE A 156 -10.03 -5.95 6.80
CA ILE A 156 -9.36 -4.82 7.45
C ILE A 156 -9.61 -3.60 6.56
N ILE A 157 -10.10 -2.51 7.16
CA ILE A 157 -10.36 -1.25 6.46
C ILE A 157 -9.43 -0.19 7.00
N ASN A 158 -8.47 0.23 6.18
CA ASN A 158 -7.57 1.32 6.51
C ASN A 158 -8.23 2.63 6.14
N ASN A 159 -8.27 3.57 7.08
CA ASN A 159 -8.89 4.88 6.88
C ASN A 159 -7.88 6.01 7.10
N ARG A 160 -7.80 6.94 6.15
CA ARG A 160 -6.94 8.12 6.19
C ARG A 160 -7.80 9.36 6.15
N LYS A 161 -7.75 10.17 7.20
CA LYS A 161 -8.54 11.40 7.33
C LYS A 161 -7.65 12.62 7.42
N VAL A 162 -7.95 13.63 6.61
CA VAL A 162 -7.29 14.95 6.62
C VAL A 162 -8.36 16.03 6.69
N GLN A 163 -8.24 16.94 7.66
CA GLN A 163 -9.06 18.15 7.75
C GLN A 163 -8.16 19.37 7.74
N SER A 164 -8.50 20.36 6.91
CA SER A 164 -7.74 21.59 6.81
C SER A 164 -8.63 22.78 6.48
N PHE A 165 -8.14 23.97 6.83
CA PHE A 165 -8.75 25.24 6.52
C PHE A 165 -7.69 26.14 5.89
N VAL A 166 -7.76 26.32 4.58
CA VAL A 166 -6.69 26.93 3.79
C VAL A 166 -7.20 28.11 3.00
N ARG A 167 -6.32 29.07 2.69
CA ARG A 167 -6.58 30.13 1.73
C ARG A 167 -5.48 30.14 0.68
N VAL A 168 -5.88 30.01 -0.58
CA VAL A 168 -4.95 29.88 -1.71
C VAL A 168 -5.41 30.78 -2.86
N ALA A 169 -4.51 31.12 -3.77
CA ALA A 169 -4.87 31.84 -4.98
C ALA A 169 -5.71 30.95 -5.92
N ASN A 170 -6.59 31.57 -6.70
CA ASN A 170 -7.33 30.88 -7.75
C ASN A 170 -6.35 30.15 -8.71
N ASN A 171 -6.74 28.99 -9.25
CA ASN A 171 -5.91 28.15 -10.13
C ASN A 171 -4.59 27.63 -9.53
N THR A 172 -4.37 27.76 -8.22
CA THR A 172 -3.13 27.31 -7.59
C THR A 172 -3.34 25.96 -6.91
N PRO A 173 -2.69 24.88 -7.37
CA PRO A 173 -2.73 23.60 -6.67
C PRO A 173 -2.03 23.71 -5.32
N PHE A 174 -2.58 23.07 -4.29
CA PHE A 174 -1.97 23.00 -2.97
C PHE A 174 -2.17 21.61 -2.35
N ILE A 175 -1.27 21.25 -1.43
CA ILE A 175 -1.28 19.98 -0.72
C ILE A 175 -1.92 20.20 0.65
N ILE A 176 -2.95 19.42 0.99
CA ILE A 176 -3.61 19.49 2.31
C ILE A 176 -3.06 18.50 3.32
N GLY A 177 -2.40 17.45 2.84
CA GLY A 177 -1.82 16.42 3.69
C GLY A 177 -1.08 15.36 2.89
N GLY A 178 -0.06 14.80 3.54
CA GLY A 178 0.68 13.62 3.11
C GLY A 178 0.74 12.63 4.27
N LEU A 179 0.34 11.37 4.03
CA LEU A 179 0.51 10.30 5.02
C LEU A 179 1.55 9.32 4.48
N ILE A 180 2.73 9.30 5.11
CA ILE A 180 3.82 8.39 4.77
C ILE A 180 3.78 7.24 5.76
N ASN A 181 3.63 6.02 5.25
CA ASN A 181 3.83 4.80 6.00
C ASN A 181 5.04 4.07 5.40
N GLU A 182 6.07 3.86 6.21
CA GLU A 182 7.27 3.13 5.82
C GLU A 182 7.43 1.92 6.73
N LYS A 183 7.53 0.73 6.11
CA LYS A 183 7.85 -0.51 6.79
C LYS A 183 9.15 -1.05 6.22
N LYS A 184 10.18 -1.10 7.07
CA LYS A 184 11.44 -1.79 6.78
C LYS A 184 11.42 -3.15 7.46
N THR A 185 11.68 -4.19 6.69
CA THR A 185 11.91 -5.56 7.17
C THR A 185 13.31 -5.97 6.74
N GLU A 186 14.15 -6.35 7.71
CA GLU A 186 15.51 -6.81 7.46
C GLU A 186 15.62 -8.25 7.97
N ASN A 187 16.01 -9.16 7.09
CA ASN A 187 16.19 -10.56 7.39
C ASN A 187 17.63 -10.95 7.09
N GLU A 188 18.34 -11.42 8.10
CA GLU A 188 19.69 -11.95 7.96
C GLU A 188 19.69 -13.43 8.32
N GLY A 189 20.34 -14.23 7.47
CA GLY A 189 20.56 -15.65 7.67
C GLY A 189 21.99 -16.01 7.32
N GLY A 190 22.42 -17.20 7.71
CA GLY A 190 23.75 -17.69 7.34
C GLY A 190 24.13 -18.97 8.06
N VAL A 191 25.21 -19.58 7.62
CA VAL A 191 25.75 -20.78 8.27
C VAL A 191 26.30 -20.38 9.65
N PRO A 192 25.85 -21.01 10.76
CA PRO A 192 26.38 -20.73 12.09
C PRO A 192 27.90 -20.85 12.13
N ILE A 193 28.59 -19.99 12.88
CA ILE A 193 30.06 -19.90 12.99
C ILE A 193 30.74 -19.32 11.74
N LEU A 194 30.41 -19.81 10.53
CA LEU A 194 31.08 -19.36 9.29
C LEU A 194 30.65 -17.95 8.87
N LYS A 195 29.40 -17.56 9.13
CA LYS A 195 28.89 -16.21 8.82
C LYS A 195 29.60 -15.09 9.61
N ASP A 196 30.18 -15.43 10.76
CA ASP A 196 30.82 -14.48 11.68
C ASP A 196 32.34 -14.36 11.44
N LEU A 197 32.89 -15.10 10.47
CA LEU A 197 34.32 -15.01 10.14
C LEU A 197 34.66 -13.64 9.52
N PRO A 198 35.75 -12.98 9.97
CA PRO A 198 36.24 -11.78 9.33
C PRO A 198 36.62 -12.07 7.88
N ILE A 199 36.36 -11.12 6.97
CA ILE A 199 36.69 -11.17 5.53
C ILE A 199 35.79 -12.11 4.71
N PHE A 200 35.51 -13.33 5.17
CA PHE A 200 34.77 -14.34 4.39
C PHE A 200 33.33 -14.58 4.85
N GLY A 201 32.92 -14.05 6.00
CA GLY A 201 31.60 -14.31 6.58
C GLY A 201 30.42 -13.96 5.66
N ARG A 202 30.56 -12.92 4.81
CA ARG A 202 29.54 -12.52 3.84
C ARG A 202 29.27 -13.56 2.74
N LEU A 203 30.22 -14.45 2.45
CA LEU A 203 30.01 -15.54 1.50
C LEU A 203 29.10 -16.62 2.11
N PHE A 204 29.06 -16.74 3.43
CA PHE A 204 28.26 -17.70 4.18
C PHE A 204 27.03 -17.08 4.83
N ALA A 205 26.71 -15.84 4.47
CA ALA A 205 25.56 -15.08 4.94
C ALA A 205 24.64 -14.72 3.76
N VAL A 206 23.37 -14.58 4.06
CA VAL A 206 22.33 -14.08 3.16
C VAL A 206 21.60 -12.94 3.85
N SER A 207 21.40 -11.86 3.12
CA SER A 207 20.66 -10.70 3.61
C SER A 207 19.55 -10.38 2.62
N ALA A 208 18.33 -10.28 3.14
CA ALA A 208 17.19 -9.79 2.40
C ALA A 208 16.66 -8.54 3.11
N GLU A 209 16.67 -7.41 2.41
CA GLU A 209 16.08 -6.17 2.89
C GLU A 209 14.85 -5.83 2.05
N GLN A 210 13.70 -5.73 2.71
CA GLN A 210 12.47 -5.27 2.09
C GLN A 210 12.06 -3.93 2.69
N ARG A 211 11.89 -2.93 1.83
CA ARG A 211 11.36 -1.61 2.20
C ARG A 211 10.05 -1.35 1.46
N VAL A 212 8.96 -1.25 2.21
CA VAL A 212 7.63 -0.91 1.69
C VAL A 212 7.30 0.50 2.15
N LYS A 213 7.28 1.46 1.22
CA LYS A 213 6.86 2.84 1.47
C LYS A 213 5.56 3.12 0.73
N LYS A 214 4.50 3.43 1.48
CA LYS A 214 3.21 3.91 0.96
C LYS A 214 3.01 5.36 1.35
N GLU A 215 2.86 6.23 0.37
CA GLU A 215 2.65 7.66 0.58
C GLU A 215 1.38 8.11 -0.13
N VAL A 216 0.42 8.66 0.63
CA VAL A 216 -0.85 9.19 0.09
C VAL A 216 -0.80 10.71 0.15
N ILE A 217 -0.91 11.37 -1.01
CA ILE A 217 -0.88 12.82 -1.17
C ILE A 217 -2.24 13.31 -1.65
N VAL A 218 -2.80 14.29 -0.96
CA VAL A 218 -4.05 14.95 -1.36
C VAL A 218 -3.75 16.35 -1.88
N VAL A 219 -3.90 16.50 -3.20
CA VAL A 219 -3.75 17.76 -3.92
C VAL A 219 -5.13 18.30 -4.29
N ILE A 220 -5.35 19.58 -4.05
CA ILE A 220 -6.57 20.30 -4.41
C ILE A 220 -6.21 21.50 -5.26
N THR A 221 -6.98 21.72 -6.32
CA THR A 221 -6.85 22.88 -7.21
C THR A 221 -8.19 23.58 -7.28
N PRO A 222 -8.35 24.78 -6.69
CA PRO A 222 -9.59 25.53 -6.81
C PRO A 222 -9.67 26.27 -8.14
N HIS A 223 -10.89 26.37 -8.66
CA HIS A 223 -11.20 27.14 -9.84
C HIS A 223 -12.45 27.98 -9.60
N ILE A 224 -12.32 29.31 -9.69
CA ILE A 224 -13.45 30.23 -9.65
C ILE A 224 -14.01 30.35 -11.08
N ILE A 225 -15.31 30.08 -11.23
CA ILE A 225 -16.04 30.22 -12.49
C ILE A 225 -17.01 31.39 -12.34
N THR A 226 -16.99 32.31 -13.32
CA THR A 226 -17.92 33.44 -13.42
C THR A 226 -18.97 33.18 -14.50
N GLU A 227 -20.17 33.77 -14.37
CA GLU A 227 -21.31 33.57 -15.29
C GLU A 227 -21.16 34.24 -16.68
N SER A 228 -19.94 34.56 -17.09
CA SER A 228 -19.63 35.13 -18.41
C SER A 228 -19.68 34.05 -19.51
N GLU A 229 -20.25 34.38 -20.68
CA GLU A 229 -20.55 33.43 -21.78
C GLU A 229 -19.35 32.61 -22.30
N ASP A 230 -18.10 33.03 -22.04
CA ASP A 230 -16.90 32.30 -22.46
C ASP A 230 -16.54 31.09 -21.57
N ASN A 231 -17.18 30.91 -20.41
CA ASN A 231 -16.79 29.90 -19.41
C ASN A 231 -17.52 28.54 -19.54
N PHE A 232 -18.42 28.37 -20.52
CA PHE A 232 -19.21 27.15 -20.65
C PHE A 232 -18.39 25.88 -20.92
N SER A 233 -17.17 25.99 -21.46
CA SER A 233 -16.30 24.82 -21.73
C SER A 233 -15.81 24.10 -20.47
N ARG A 234 -15.76 24.78 -19.32
CA ARG A 234 -15.24 24.23 -18.05
C ARG A 234 -16.31 23.65 -17.13
N VAL A 235 -17.57 23.85 -17.47
CA VAL A 235 -18.74 23.26 -16.79
C VAL A 235 -19.04 21.87 -17.34
N VAL A 236 -18.36 21.48 -18.43
CA VAL A 236 -18.54 20.19 -19.07
C VAL A 236 -17.68 19.13 -18.37
N PRO A 237 -18.24 18.01 -17.90
CA PRO A 237 -17.47 16.89 -17.36
C PRO A 237 -16.40 16.43 -18.36
N GLN A 238 -15.22 16.04 -17.87
CA GLN A 238 -14.12 15.54 -18.73
C GLN A 238 -14.52 14.31 -19.57
N ASP A 239 -15.57 13.60 -19.17
CA ASP A 239 -16.10 12.42 -19.87
C ASP A 239 -17.14 12.75 -20.95
N SER A 240 -17.37 14.03 -21.27
CA SER A 240 -18.32 14.39 -22.32
C SER A 240 -17.77 14.12 -23.72
N GLU A 241 -18.64 13.70 -24.65
CA GLU A 241 -18.26 13.48 -26.06
C GLU A 241 -17.75 14.73 -26.78
N LEU A 242 -17.99 15.92 -26.22
CA LEU A 242 -17.54 17.21 -26.76
C LEU A 242 -16.02 17.44 -26.62
N PHE A 243 -15.32 16.64 -25.82
CA PHE A 243 -13.86 16.73 -25.63
C PHE A 243 -13.03 15.85 -26.58
N ASN A 244 -13.66 14.93 -27.31
CA ASN A 244 -12.98 13.95 -28.18
C ASN A 244 -12.95 14.36 -29.67
N LYS A 245 -13.07 15.66 -29.98
CA LYS A 245 -12.94 16.21 -31.33
C LYS A 245 -11.79 17.20 -31.44
#